data_AF-A0A5K1GWT6-F1
#
_entry.id   AF-A0A5K1GWT6-F1
#
_cell.length_a   1.000
_cell.length_b   1.000
_cell.length_c   1.000
_cell.angle_alpha   90.00
_cell.angle_beta   90.00
_cell.angle_gamma   90.00
#
_symmetry.space_group_name_H-M   'P 1'
#
loop_
_entity.id
_entity.type
_entity.pdbx_description
1 polymer ?
#
loop_
_entity_poly.entity_id
_entity_poly.type
_entity_poly.pdbx_seq_one_letter_code
_entity_poly.pdbx_strand_id
1 'polypeptide(L)'
;KANTPPNFGMRLRIALGAARGIQYLHNEANPPIFHRDIKASNILLDVRFVAKVADFGLSRLAPVPEIEGSEPGHVSTVVRGTP
;
A
#
# COMPACT_ATOMS: atom_id res chain seq x y z
N LYS A 1 22.12 -2.68 -18.47
CA LYS A 1 20.68 -2.58 -18.12
C LYS A 1 20.12 -4.00 -18.11
N ALA A 2 19.45 -4.43 -17.05
CA ALA A 2 18.86 -5.77 -16.98
C ALA A 2 17.61 -5.79 -17.88
N ASN A 3 17.76 -6.25 -19.12
CA ASN A 3 16.68 -6.32 -20.12
C ASN A 3 15.90 -7.63 -20.07
N THR A 4 16.13 -8.46 -19.05
CA THR A 4 15.42 -9.73 -18.88
C THR A 4 14.27 -9.53 -17.91
N PRO A 5 13.02 -9.81 -18.31
CA PRO A 5 11.89 -9.74 -17.39
C PRO A 5 12.11 -10.72 -16.22
N PRO A 6 11.64 -10.38 -15.01
CA PRO A 6 11.84 -11.22 -13.84
C PRO A 6 11.21 -12.60 -14.07
N ASN A 7 11.92 -13.69 -13.77
CA ASN A 7 11.34 -15.03 -13.83
C ASN A 7 10.20 -15.19 -12.79
N PHE A 8 9.43 -16.27 -12.90
CA PHE A 8 8.26 -16.48 -12.03
C PHE A 8 8.61 -16.50 -10.53
N GLY A 9 9.72 -17.15 -10.16
CA GLY A 9 10.17 -17.18 -8.76
C GLY A 9 10.51 -15.79 -8.22
N MET A 10 11.14 -14.94 -9.03
CA MET A 10 11.41 -13.55 -8.66
C MET A 10 10.13 -12.74 -8.53
N ARG A 11 9.17 -12.92 -9.45
CA ARG A 11 7.84 -12.29 -9.36
C ARG A 11 7.11 -12.67 -8.07
N LEU A 12 7.17 -13.94 -7.66
CA LEU A 12 6.55 -14.41 -6.42
C LEU A 12 7.20 -13.78 -5.18
N ARG A 13 8.53 -13.64 -5.17
CA ARG A 13 9.26 -12.94 -4.10
C ARG A 13 8.87 -11.46 -3.99
N ILE A 14 8.71 -10.79 -5.14
CA ILE A 14 8.26 -9.39 -5.19
C ILE A 14 6.83 -9.28 -4.65
N ALA A 15 5.92 -10.14 -5.11
CA ALA A 15 4.53 -10.15 -4.64
C ALA A 15 4.43 -10.37 -3.13
N LEU A 16 5.21 -11.30 -2.58
CA LEU A 16 5.28 -11.54 -1.14
C LEU A 16 5.80 -10.32 -0.38
N GLY A 17 6.84 -9.64 -0.88
CA GLY A 17 7.36 -8.42 -0.28
C GLY A 17 6.33 -7.28 -0.28
N ALA A 18 5.62 -7.09 -1.39
CA ALA A 18 4.54 -6.11 -1.49
C ALA A 18 3.40 -6.43 -0.51
N ALA A 19 2.97 -7.69 -0.42
CA ALA A 19 1.93 -8.13 0.51
C ALA A 19 2.32 -7.88 1.97
N ARG A 20 3.58 -8.13 2.34
CA ARG A 20 4.10 -7.79 3.68
C ARG A 20 4.07 -6.30 3.96
N GLY A 21 4.45 -5.47 2.98
CA GLY A 21 4.34 -4.02 3.11
C GLY A 21 2.89 -3.55 3.32
N ILE A 22 1.94 -4.13 2.59
CA ILE A 22 0.51 -3.82 2.75
C ILE A 22 -0.02 -4.29 4.11
N GLN A 23 0.34 -5.51 4.53
CA GLN A 23 -0.02 -6.04 5.85
C GLN A 23 0.49 -5.13 6.96
N TYR A 24 1.73 -4.67 6.87
CA TYR A 24 2.31 -3.73 7.84
C TYR A 24 1.46 -2.46 7.95
N LEU A 25 1.10 -1.86 6.81
CA LEU A 25 0.26 -0.66 6.80
C LEU A 25 -1.10 -0.88 7.48
N HIS A 26 -1.70 -2.06 7.33
CA HIS A 26 -3.03 -2.34 7.87
C HIS A 26 -3.03 -2.77 9.34
N ASN A 27 -1.99 -3.46 9.81
CA ASN A 27 -2.04 -4.15 11.10
C ASN A 27 -0.98 -3.67 12.11
N GLU A 28 0.13 -3.13 11.62
CA GLU A 28 1.29 -2.80 12.47
C GLU A 28 1.54 -1.28 12.55
N ALA A 29 1.20 -0.54 11.49
CA ALA A 29 1.20 0.91 11.54
C ALA A 29 0.15 1.40 12.54
N ASN A 30 0.50 2.42 13.33
CA ASN A 30 -0.39 3.03 14.32
C ASN A 30 -0.46 4.55 14.12
N PRO A 31 -1.61 5.11 13.69
CA PRO A 31 -2.83 4.39 13.31
C PRO A 31 -2.63 3.60 11.99
N PRO A 32 -3.46 2.57 11.72
CA PRO A 32 -3.41 1.86 10.46
C PRO A 32 -3.58 2.79 9.26
N ILE A 33 -3.03 2.42 8.11
CA ILE A 33 -3.01 3.24 6.90
C ILE A 33 -3.66 2.47 5.75
N PHE A 34 -4.71 3.01 5.16
CA PHE A 34 -5.24 2.55 3.88
C PHE A 34 -4.49 3.25 2.74
N HIS A 35 -3.75 2.47 1.94
CA HIS A 35 -2.96 3.01 0.82
C HIS A 35 -3.84 3.56 -0.32
N ARG A 36 -4.93 2.85 -0.64
CA ARG A 36 -5.95 3.18 -1.66
C ARG A 36 -5.48 3.28 -3.13
N ASP A 37 -4.19 3.21 -3.41
CA ASP A 37 -3.64 3.16 -4.77
C ASP A 37 -2.61 2.03 -4.96
N ILE A 38 -3.01 0.78 -4.66
CA ILE A 38 -2.15 -0.39 -4.84
C ILE A 38 -2.17 -0.84 -6.30
N LYS A 39 -1.04 -0.65 -6.98
CA LYS A 39 -0.81 -1.05 -8.38
C LYS A 39 0.68 -1.30 -8.62
N ALA A 40 1.01 -2.01 -9.70
CA ALA A 40 2.40 -2.40 -9.99
C ALA A 40 3.38 -1.21 -10.09
N SER A 41 2.94 -0.06 -10.63
CA SER A 41 3.77 1.16 -10.71
C SER A 41 4.13 1.75 -9.35
N ASN A 42 3.37 1.40 -8.31
CA ASN A 42 3.54 1.88 -6.94
C ASN A 42 4.25 0.84 -6.05
N ILE A 43 4.71 -0.27 -6.64
CA ILE A 43 5.59 -1.24 -5.99
C ILE A 43 7.00 -1.06 -6.55
N LEU A 44 7.83 -0.31 -5.85
CA LEU A 44 9.21 -0.07 -6.26
C LEU A 44 10.10 -1.25 -5.87
N LEU A 45 11.16 -1.47 -6.65
CA LEU A 45 12.15 -2.51 -6.40
C LEU A 45 13.50 -1.86 -6.10
N ASP A 46 14.13 -2.26 -4.99
CA ASP A 46 15.51 -1.87 -4.72
C ASP A 46 16.52 -2.67 -5.56
N VAL A 47 17.82 -2.38 -5.40
CA VAL A 47 18.90 -3.07 -6.13
C VAL A 47 18.99 -4.58 -5.86
N ARG A 48 18.30 -5.07 -4.83
CA ARG A 48 18.21 -6.50 -4.45
C ARG A 48 16.85 -7.10 -4.80
N PHE A 49 16.04 -6.42 -5.63
CA PHE A 49 14.67 -6.82 -5.97
C PHE A 49 13.74 -6.97 -4.77
N VAL A 50 14.00 -6.22 -3.69
CA VAL A 50 13.08 -6.15 -2.54
C VAL A 50 11.99 -5.13 -2.86
N ALA A 51 10.74 -5.57 -2.76
CA ALA A 51 9.57 -4.74 -2.99
C ALA A 51 9.38 -3.70 -1.88
N LYS A 52 9.00 -2.48 -2.27
CA LYS A 52 8.66 -1.36 -1.38
C LYS A 52 7.37 -0.72 -1.88
N VAL A 53 6.37 -0.61 -1.01
CA VAL A 53 5.12 0.11 -1.28
C VAL A 53 5.44 1.62 -1.31
N ALA A 54 4.98 2.32 -2.35
CA ALA A 54 5.24 3.74 -2.58
C ALA A 54 3.98 4.47 -3.07
N ASP A 55 4.08 5.80 -3.16
CA ASP A 55 3.00 6.72 -3.55
C ASP A 55 1.79 6.72 -2.61
N PHE A 56 2.00 7.37 -1.47
CA PHE A 56 0.98 7.57 -0.44
C PHE A 56 0.10 8.80 -0.70
N GLY A 57 0.09 9.36 -1.92
CA GLY A 57 -0.66 10.58 -2.24
C GLY A 57 -2.16 10.42 -2.08
N LEU A 58 -2.67 9.19 -2.18
CA LEU A 58 -4.05 8.83 -1.89
C LEU A 58 -4.20 8.09 -0.56
N SER A 59 -3.19 7.97 0.29
CA SER A 59 -3.33 7.24 1.55
C SER A 59 -4.21 7.98 2.56
N ARG A 60 -4.84 7.22 3.46
CA ARG A 60 -5.58 7.75 4.61
C ARG A 60 -5.26 6.92 5.85
N LEU A 61 -5.25 7.57 7.00
CA LEU A 61 -5.30 6.86 8.27
C LEU A 61 -6.66 6.17 8.36
N ALA A 62 -6.66 4.91 8.80
CA ALA A 62 -7.88 4.19 9.09
C ALA A 62 -8.63 4.92 10.21
N PRO A 63 -9.98 4.94 10.16
CA PRO A 63 -10.77 5.43 11.28
C PRO A 63 -10.35 4.71 12.55
N VAL A 64 -10.20 5.45 13.64
CA VAL A 64 -10.08 4.83 14.96
C VAL A 64 -11.38 4.04 15.19
N PRO A 65 -11.32 2.76 15.60
CA PRO A 65 -12.51 2.05 16.03
C PRO A 65 -13.25 2.90 17.06
N GLU A 66 -14.57 3.01 16.91
CA GLU A 66 -15.44 3.77 17.80
C GLU A 66 -15.10 3.42 19.26
N ILE A 67 -14.66 4.42 20.02
CA ILE A 67 -14.75 4.34 21.48
C ILE A 67 -16.23 4.58 21.76
N GLU A 68 -16.89 3.72 22.55
CA GLU A 68 -18.32 3.85 22.83
C GLU A 68 -18.69 5.31 23.16
N GLY A 69 -19.49 5.94 22.30
CA GLY A 69 -19.94 7.34 22.43
C GLY A 69 -19.29 8.38 21.50
N SER A 70 -18.34 8.01 20.64
CA SER A 70 -17.83 8.92 19.59
C SER A 70 -18.53 8.69 18.26
N GLU A 71 -19.13 9.74 17.68
CA GLU A 71 -19.74 9.70 16.34
C GLU A 71 -18.76 9.15 15.28
N PRO A 72 -19.21 8.36 14.29
CA PRO A 72 -18.34 7.81 13.27
C PRO A 72 -17.57 8.92 12.54
N GLY A 73 -16.24 8.85 12.56
CA GLY A 73 -15.39 9.76 11.81
C GLY A 73 -15.69 9.63 10.31
N HIS A 74 -16.50 10.54 9.76
CA HIS A 74 -16.86 10.53 8.35
C HIS A 74 -15.61 10.70 7.47
N VAL A 75 -15.25 9.67 6.70
CA VAL A 75 -14.14 9.73 5.74
C VAL A 75 -14.69 10.07 4.35
N SER A 76 -14.66 11.35 3.99
CA SER A 76 -14.96 11.81 2.63
C SER A 76 -13.69 11.86 1.78
N THR A 77 -13.82 11.54 0.49
CA THR A 77 -12.69 11.49 -0.43
C THR A 77 -13.07 12.19 -1.73
N VAL A 78 -12.28 13.18 -2.13
CA VAL A 78 -12.46 13.85 -3.43
C VAL A 78 -12.23 12.82 -4.53
N VAL A 79 -13.18 12.68 -5.46
CA VAL A 79 -13.01 11.88 -6.67
C VAL A 79 -11.87 12.48 -7.48
N ARG A 80 -10.75 11.77 -7.57
CA ARG A 80 -9.67 12.10 -8.52
C ARG A 80 -9.76 11.11 -9.68
N GLY A 81 -10.45 11.52 -10.75
CA GLY A 81 -10.37 10.83 -12.04
C GLY A 81 -9.08 11.20 -12.76
N THR A 82 -8.59 10.28 -13.59
CA THR A 82 -7.61 10.57 -14.65
C THR A 82 -8.37 10.80 -15.97
N PRO A 83 -7.96 11.76 -16.82
CA PRO A 83 -8.54 11.95 -18.16
C PRO A 83 -8.43 10.72 -19.05
#